data_AF-A0A9X0ZU45-F1
#
_entry.id   AF-A0A9X0ZU45-F1
#
_cell.length_a   1.000
_cell.length_b   1.000
_cell.length_c   1.000
_cell.angle_alpha   90.00
_cell.angle_beta   90.00
_cell.angle_gamma   90.00
#
_symmetry.space_group_name_H-M   'P 1'
#
loop_
_entity.id
_entity.type
_entity.pdbx_description
1 polymer ?
#
loop_
_entity_poly.entity_id
_entity_poly.type
_entity_poly.pdbx_seq_one_letter_code
_entity_poly.pdbx_strand_id
1 'polypeptide(L)'
;MFSKLKNFFDNQPPSPPETPPNPLYAMLAADAAAMEAGKKTSKIRAAWKKHFETYSVAACLPYFYDFLLENIDAALAGRLKDGTGLHKFAEALASDKIFHTVDRCRSKSEQEADQTISSYAPAICARIDAVLQREWPAEMQTGAWLAEVFCLFFYHAAANNHATRIAAAPWVVPFLRRWPELGDRLILSALDDWGDASALSEYLMIEAQNARQQSRRAGGLWNNMMGIYADKHRNVYRQAEQLLTALTTDGKISSDKREALLCAALGTLNLVPEKNDSRKEAHICIRRDPVTRHCLKLLADSLPDNPTAETVRALLSEAESSPKAVGTYNLNQNPSVPFADIGLKIAVIDELMYRQDLLKPRLLLDTFVKEYEGRRIDREADGYAVIPEILEYFERLDIPQHLLNEVGELYIDGGLDGGSALYEEMFPFFDPGCGDELLPIGKQAVADLAYLPNLRRIIGLENCNPPPELIHALQEAGVEIIAQE
;
A
#
# COMPACT_ATOMS: atom_id res chain seq x y z
N MET A 1 37.85 -49.37 44.89
CA MET A 1 37.35 -49.39 43.48
C MET A 1 37.92 -48.21 42.69
N PHE A 2 39.24 -48.03 42.72
CA PHE A 2 39.99 -47.01 41.98
C PHE A 2 40.48 -47.59 40.64
N SER A 3 39.57 -47.87 39.69
CA SER A 3 39.97 -48.36 38.35
C SER A 3 38.90 -48.18 37.26
N LYS A 4 37.94 -47.26 37.43
CA LYS A 4 36.89 -47.02 36.42
C LYS A 4 36.65 -45.54 36.10
N LEU A 5 37.69 -44.71 36.26
CA LEU A 5 37.65 -43.28 35.94
C LEU A 5 38.76 -42.83 34.98
N LYS A 6 39.48 -43.79 34.37
CA LYS A 6 40.61 -43.49 33.46
C LYS A 6 40.33 -43.78 31.97
N ASN A 7 39.26 -44.49 31.63
CA ASN A 7 38.99 -44.90 30.23
C ASN A 7 37.81 -44.15 29.58
N PHE A 8 37.39 -42.99 30.12
CA PHE A 8 36.39 -42.14 29.47
C PHE A 8 36.99 -40.86 28.85
N PHE A 9 38.26 -40.55 29.14
CA PHE A 9 38.94 -39.34 28.65
C PHE A 9 39.87 -39.56 27.44
N ASP A 10 40.15 -40.82 27.06
CA ASP A 10 41.12 -41.10 25.98
C ASP A 10 40.50 -41.36 24.59
N ASN A 11 39.19 -41.15 24.42
CA ASN A 11 38.50 -41.24 23.13
C ASN A 11 37.50 -40.09 22.94
N GLN A 12 37.90 -38.85 23.25
CA GLN A 12 37.24 -37.72 22.61
C GLN A 12 37.71 -37.65 21.15
N PRO A 13 36.80 -37.52 20.16
CA PRO A 13 37.22 -37.10 18.83
C PRO A 13 38.01 -35.79 19.00
N PRO A 14 39.05 -35.54 18.18
CA PRO A 14 39.78 -34.29 18.26
C PRO A 14 38.78 -33.14 18.24
N SER A 15 38.98 -32.15 19.12
CA SER A 15 38.27 -30.87 19.05
C SER A 15 38.14 -30.48 17.58
N PRO A 16 36.97 -30.01 17.11
CA PRO A 16 36.86 -29.55 15.74
C PRO A 16 38.03 -28.59 15.50
N PRO A 17 38.75 -28.72 14.38
CA PRO A 17 39.84 -27.78 14.09
C PRO A 17 39.27 -26.39 14.27
N GLU A 18 39.97 -25.53 15.02
CA GLU A 18 39.62 -24.11 15.10
C GLU A 18 39.32 -23.67 13.68
N THR A 19 38.05 -23.34 13.42
CA THR A 19 37.61 -22.96 12.08
C THR A 19 38.52 -21.80 11.70
N PRO A 20 39.29 -21.89 10.60
CA PRO A 20 40.14 -20.77 10.20
C PRO A 20 39.26 -19.52 10.14
N PRO A 21 39.75 -18.35 10.59
CA PRO A 21 38.93 -17.15 10.65
C PRO A 21 38.29 -16.97 9.29
N ASN A 22 36.96 -17.00 9.26
CA ASN A 22 36.23 -16.90 8.02
C ASN A 22 36.72 -15.63 7.30
N PRO A 23 37.26 -15.74 6.06
CA PRO A 23 37.81 -14.59 5.36
C PRO A 23 36.78 -13.46 5.17
N LEU A 24 35.48 -13.78 5.15
CA LEU A 24 34.42 -12.77 5.17
C LEU A 24 34.39 -11.98 6.47
N TYR A 25 34.62 -12.60 7.62
CA TYR A 25 34.50 -11.92 8.91
C TYR A 25 35.55 -10.79 9.04
N ALA A 26 36.80 -11.06 8.63
CA ALA A 26 37.84 -10.03 8.57
C ALA A 26 37.50 -8.90 7.58
N MET A 27 36.86 -9.23 6.46
CA MET A 27 36.35 -8.24 5.50
C MET A 27 35.25 -7.37 6.13
N LEU A 28 34.24 -7.97 6.79
CA LEU A 28 33.14 -7.24 7.42
C LEU A 28 33.65 -6.29 8.52
N ALA A 29 34.60 -6.75 9.35
CA ALA A 29 35.24 -5.91 10.36
C ALA A 29 35.99 -4.72 9.75
N ALA A 30 36.77 -4.96 8.69
CA ALA A 30 37.50 -3.89 7.99
C ALA A 30 36.56 -2.91 7.30
N ASP A 31 35.46 -3.40 6.72
CA ASP A 31 34.45 -2.57 6.07
C ASP A 31 33.67 -1.72 7.06
N ALA A 32 33.30 -2.29 8.22
CA ALA A 32 32.68 -1.54 9.31
C ALA A 32 33.59 -0.40 9.79
N ALA A 33 34.87 -0.70 10.08
CA ALA A 33 35.84 0.30 10.48
C ALA A 33 36.07 1.38 9.39
N ALA A 34 36.03 0.99 8.11
CA ALA A 34 36.15 1.94 7.02
C ALA A 34 34.91 2.87 6.93
N MET A 35 33.70 2.34 7.17
CA MET A 35 32.48 3.14 7.22
C MET A 35 32.49 4.11 8.39
N GLU A 36 32.95 3.67 9.56
CA GLU A 36 33.19 4.53 10.73
C GLU A 36 34.17 5.67 10.41
N ALA A 37 35.23 5.37 9.66
CA ALA A 37 36.21 6.36 9.20
C ALA A 37 35.69 7.30 8.08
N GLY A 38 34.40 7.22 7.71
CA GLY A 38 33.76 8.10 6.75
C GLY A 38 33.71 7.58 5.31
N LYS A 39 34.07 6.31 5.06
CA LYS A 39 33.88 5.69 3.75
C LYS A 39 32.38 5.53 3.48
N LYS A 40 31.94 5.97 2.30
CA LYS A 40 30.52 5.89 1.90
C LYS A 40 30.02 4.44 1.92
N THR A 41 28.91 4.20 2.63
CA THR A 41 28.22 2.90 2.69
C THR A 41 27.93 2.34 1.29
N SER A 42 27.56 3.20 0.33
CA SER A 42 27.33 2.81 -1.07
C SER A 42 28.53 2.15 -1.76
N LYS A 43 29.77 2.56 -1.44
CA LYS A 43 30.98 1.94 -2.02
C LYS A 43 31.25 0.56 -1.43
N ILE A 44 31.01 0.40 -0.14
CA ILE A 44 31.12 -0.90 0.55
C ILE A 44 30.07 -1.86 0.02
N ARG A 45 28.80 -1.41 -0.07
CA ARG A 45 27.71 -2.20 -0.65
C ARG A 45 28.01 -2.70 -2.07
N ALA A 46 28.58 -1.85 -2.92
CA ALA A 46 28.96 -2.27 -4.27
C ALA A 46 30.03 -3.38 -4.26
N ALA A 47 30.96 -3.36 -3.29
CA ALA A 47 31.95 -4.42 -3.12
C ALA A 47 31.30 -5.73 -2.61
N TRP A 48 30.38 -5.64 -1.65
CA TRP A 48 29.62 -6.80 -1.17
C TRP A 48 28.76 -7.41 -2.28
N LYS A 49 28.11 -6.59 -3.11
CA LYS A 49 27.35 -7.06 -4.28
C LYS A 49 28.21 -7.90 -5.22
N LYS A 50 29.41 -7.44 -5.56
CA LYS A 50 30.37 -8.20 -6.38
C LYS A 50 30.80 -9.50 -5.71
N HIS A 51 30.89 -9.50 -4.38
CA HIS A 51 31.18 -10.72 -3.62
C HIS A 51 30.03 -11.74 -3.72
N PHE A 52 28.77 -11.28 -3.63
CA PHE A 52 27.58 -12.14 -3.80
C PHE A 52 27.41 -12.70 -5.22
N GLU A 53 27.91 -11.99 -6.24
CA GLU A 53 28.00 -12.52 -7.61
C GLU A 53 29.01 -13.69 -7.71
N THR A 54 30.01 -13.72 -6.82
CA THR A 54 31.06 -14.75 -6.80
C THR A 54 30.70 -15.94 -5.91
N TYR A 55 30.09 -15.68 -4.75
CA TYR A 55 29.65 -16.66 -3.77
C TYR A 55 28.17 -16.37 -3.49
N SER A 56 27.28 -17.32 -3.80
CA SER A 56 25.83 -17.07 -3.77
C SER A 56 25.36 -16.36 -2.50
N VAL A 57 24.30 -15.55 -2.60
CA VAL A 57 23.72 -14.81 -1.47
C VAL A 57 23.46 -15.73 -0.27
N ALA A 58 22.86 -16.90 -0.50
CA ALA A 58 22.57 -17.88 0.56
C ALA A 58 23.83 -18.37 1.30
N ALA A 59 24.97 -18.49 0.61
CA ALA A 59 26.21 -18.94 1.22
C ALA A 59 26.89 -17.85 2.07
N CYS A 60 26.71 -16.59 1.71
CA CYS A 60 27.35 -15.47 2.42
C CYS A 60 26.47 -14.90 3.55
N LEU A 61 25.16 -14.92 3.39
CA LEU A 61 24.20 -14.24 4.27
C LEU A 61 24.31 -14.63 5.77
N PRO A 62 24.54 -15.91 6.15
CA PRO A 62 24.74 -16.27 7.55
C PRO A 62 25.83 -15.44 8.24
N TYR A 63 26.94 -15.17 7.54
CA TYR A 63 28.06 -14.42 8.11
C TYR A 63 27.76 -12.94 8.36
N PHE A 64 26.90 -12.35 7.54
CA PHE A 64 26.44 -10.97 7.77
C PHE A 64 25.53 -10.90 9.00
N TYR A 65 24.66 -11.88 9.19
CA TYR A 65 23.81 -11.96 10.36
C TYR A 65 24.59 -12.29 11.63
N ASP A 66 25.53 -13.23 11.58
CA ASP A 66 26.41 -13.54 12.70
C ASP A 66 27.20 -12.29 13.11
N PHE A 67 27.78 -11.58 12.14
CA PHE A 67 28.48 -10.32 12.41
C PHE A 67 27.55 -9.26 13.01
N LEU A 68 26.32 -9.10 12.51
CA LEU A 68 25.33 -8.19 13.11
C LEU A 68 25.04 -8.56 14.56
N LEU A 69 24.71 -9.82 14.82
CA LEU A 69 24.35 -10.32 16.15
C LEU A 69 25.51 -10.18 17.13
N GLU A 70 26.73 -10.50 16.71
CA GLU A 70 27.93 -10.35 17.56
C GLU A 70 28.21 -8.90 17.91
N ASN A 71 27.98 -7.96 16.98
CA ASN A 71 28.12 -6.53 17.26
C ASN A 71 27.01 -6.02 18.19
N ILE A 72 25.77 -6.51 18.07
CA ILE A 72 24.71 -6.20 19.03
C ILE A 72 25.05 -6.79 20.41
N ASP A 73 25.56 -8.02 20.47
CA ASP A 73 26.00 -8.66 21.72
C ASP A 73 27.20 -7.93 22.33
N ALA A 74 28.12 -7.38 21.51
CA ALA A 74 29.20 -6.51 21.96
C ALA A 74 28.68 -5.19 22.52
N ALA A 75 27.67 -4.59 21.88
CA ALA A 75 26.98 -3.40 22.39
C ALA A 75 26.33 -3.70 23.77
N LEU A 76 25.60 -4.82 23.86
CA LEU A 76 24.97 -5.29 25.09
C LEU A 76 25.98 -5.63 26.19
N ALA A 77 27.20 -5.99 25.85
CA ALA A 77 28.28 -6.21 26.81
C ALA A 77 29.08 -4.94 27.14
N GLY A 78 28.75 -3.77 26.55
CA GLY A 78 29.50 -2.53 26.73
C GLY A 78 30.90 -2.55 26.12
N ARG A 79 31.13 -3.39 25.11
CA ARG A 79 32.42 -3.55 24.42
C ARG A 79 32.59 -2.63 23.20
N LEU A 80 31.52 -1.99 22.74
CA LEU A 80 31.59 -0.97 21.69
C LEU A 80 31.84 0.40 22.30
N LYS A 81 32.70 1.19 21.65
CA LYS A 81 33.01 2.57 22.06
C LYS A 81 31.83 3.51 21.82
N ASP A 82 31.24 3.41 20.63
CA ASP A 82 30.03 4.11 20.21
C ASP A 82 29.26 3.24 19.21
N GLY A 83 28.05 3.65 18.83
CA GLY A 83 27.18 2.87 17.95
C GLY A 83 27.42 3.08 16.46
N THR A 84 28.44 3.85 16.05
CA THR A 84 28.57 4.34 14.66
C THR A 84 28.80 3.21 13.67
N GLY A 85 29.71 2.27 13.95
CA GLY A 85 29.97 1.15 13.05
C GLY A 85 28.80 0.21 12.94
N LEU A 86 28.17 -0.10 14.07
CA LEU A 86 26.95 -0.92 14.09
C LEU A 86 25.83 -0.25 13.28
N HIS A 87 25.61 1.05 13.47
CA HIS A 87 24.65 1.81 12.68
C HIS A 87 24.95 1.75 11.19
N LYS A 88 26.20 2.08 10.79
CA LYS A 88 26.59 2.09 9.37
C LYS A 88 26.55 0.71 8.74
N PHE A 89 26.90 -0.32 9.51
CA PHE A 89 26.80 -1.71 9.07
C PHE A 89 25.34 -2.13 8.88
N ALA A 90 24.47 -1.83 9.85
CA ALA A 90 23.05 -2.13 9.77
C ALA A 90 22.38 -1.36 8.63
N GLU A 91 22.67 -0.06 8.46
CA GLU A 91 22.21 0.77 7.34
C GLU A 91 22.69 0.22 5.98
N ALA A 92 23.94 -0.26 5.93
CA ALA A 92 24.43 -0.92 4.74
C ALA A 92 23.59 -2.17 4.48
N LEU A 93 23.49 -3.07 5.45
CA LEU A 93 22.81 -4.36 5.37
C LEU A 93 21.32 -4.21 5.02
N ALA A 94 20.61 -3.30 5.67
CA ALA A 94 19.19 -2.99 5.49
C ALA A 94 18.96 -2.08 4.28
N SER A 95 19.36 -2.52 3.08
CA SER A 95 19.15 -1.76 1.85
C SER A 95 18.60 -2.62 0.73
N ASP A 96 17.59 -2.07 0.05
CA ASP A 96 17.03 -2.54 -1.23
C ASP A 96 18.08 -2.71 -2.34
N LYS A 97 19.28 -2.13 -2.21
CA LYS A 97 20.34 -2.18 -3.23
C LYS A 97 21.39 -3.24 -2.98
N ILE A 98 21.47 -3.79 -1.77
CA ILE A 98 22.32 -4.96 -1.53
C ILE A 98 21.65 -6.16 -2.16
N PHE A 99 20.42 -6.39 -1.74
CA PHE A 99 19.53 -7.39 -2.26
C PHE A 99 18.47 -6.60 -2.99
N HIS A 100 18.75 -6.14 -4.22
CA HIS A 100 17.63 -5.87 -5.12
C HIS A 100 16.81 -7.13 -5.06
N THR A 101 15.62 -7.02 -4.47
CA THR A 101 14.59 -8.05 -4.45
C THR A 101 14.71 -8.79 -5.76
N VAL A 102 15.25 -10.01 -5.66
CA VAL A 102 15.03 -11.12 -6.57
C VAL A 102 13.99 -10.72 -7.59
N ASP A 103 14.45 -10.42 -8.80
CA ASP A 103 13.54 -10.24 -9.91
C ASP A 103 12.59 -11.44 -9.86
N ARG A 104 11.31 -11.15 -9.69
CA ARG A 104 10.29 -12.10 -9.28
C ARG A 104 10.31 -13.32 -10.21
N CYS A 105 10.97 -14.43 -9.82
CA CYS A 105 10.61 -15.83 -10.07
C CYS A 105 11.74 -16.85 -9.77
N ARG A 106 11.49 -17.71 -8.76
CA ARG A 106 11.73 -19.18 -8.74
C ARG A 106 13.17 -19.73 -8.92
N SER A 107 14.23 -19.14 -8.37
CA SER A 107 15.53 -19.85 -8.28
C SER A 107 15.73 -20.58 -6.93
N LYS A 108 16.50 -21.68 -6.92
CA LYS A 108 16.81 -22.47 -5.71
C LYS A 108 17.64 -21.69 -4.68
N SER A 109 18.56 -20.83 -5.15
CA SER A 109 19.44 -20.05 -4.27
C SER A 109 18.68 -19.00 -3.45
N GLU A 110 17.50 -18.56 -3.90
CA GLU A 110 16.69 -17.54 -3.22
C GLU A 110 15.80 -18.16 -2.15
N GLN A 111 15.30 -19.38 -2.37
CA GLN A 111 14.62 -20.16 -1.33
C GLN A 111 15.55 -20.45 -0.14
N GLU A 112 16.82 -20.75 -0.42
CA GLU A 112 17.85 -20.95 0.62
C GLU A 112 18.16 -19.64 1.38
N ALA A 113 18.13 -18.48 0.70
CA ALA A 113 18.27 -17.18 1.34
C ALA A 113 17.06 -16.86 2.25
N ASP A 114 15.83 -17.05 1.75
CA ASP A 114 14.59 -16.86 2.54
C ASP A 114 14.57 -17.76 3.78
N GLN A 115 15.01 -19.01 3.65
CA GLN A 115 15.12 -19.94 4.78
C GLN A 115 16.15 -19.45 5.80
N THR A 116 17.28 -18.90 5.34
CA THR A 116 18.30 -18.31 6.20
C THR A 116 17.76 -17.08 6.94
N ILE A 117 17.12 -16.14 6.23
CA ILE A 117 16.53 -14.95 6.85
C ILE A 117 15.53 -15.35 7.94
N SER A 118 14.68 -16.32 7.63
CA SER A 118 13.66 -16.83 8.55
C SER A 118 14.28 -17.54 9.77
N SER A 119 15.42 -18.23 9.61
CA SER A 119 16.09 -18.91 10.73
C SER A 119 16.78 -17.94 11.70
N TYR A 120 17.21 -16.76 11.22
CA TYR A 120 17.85 -15.73 12.04
C TYR A 120 16.87 -14.77 12.72
N ALA A 121 15.64 -14.63 12.19
CA ALA A 121 14.63 -13.74 12.74
C ALA A 121 14.42 -13.88 14.27
N PRO A 122 14.28 -15.10 14.86
CA PRO A 122 14.14 -15.26 16.30
C PRO A 122 15.35 -14.76 17.10
N ALA A 123 16.56 -14.99 16.59
CA ALA A 123 17.80 -14.57 17.24
C ALA A 123 17.93 -13.04 17.28
N ILE A 124 17.57 -12.36 16.19
CA ILE A 124 17.54 -10.89 16.11
C ILE A 124 16.49 -10.34 17.08
N CYS A 125 15.27 -10.90 17.06
CA CYS A 125 14.18 -10.47 17.94
C CYS A 125 14.54 -10.58 19.43
N ALA A 126 15.24 -11.65 19.82
CA ALA A 126 15.74 -11.82 21.20
C ALA A 126 16.73 -10.71 21.61
N ARG A 127 17.55 -10.21 20.68
CA ARG A 127 18.45 -9.07 20.96
C ARG A 127 17.69 -7.74 20.99
N ILE A 128 16.70 -7.54 20.13
CA ILE A 128 15.85 -6.35 20.16
C ILE A 128 15.21 -6.21 21.55
N ASP A 129 14.69 -7.30 22.10
CA ASP A 129 14.13 -7.34 23.46
C ASP A 129 15.16 -6.91 24.52
N ALA A 130 16.35 -7.54 24.52
CA ALA A 130 17.42 -7.21 25.45
C ALA A 130 17.89 -5.75 25.34
N VAL A 131 17.93 -5.20 24.12
CA VAL A 131 18.31 -3.82 23.85
C VAL A 131 17.28 -2.85 24.42
N LEU A 132 15.98 -3.14 24.23
CA LEU A 132 14.90 -2.28 24.70
C LEU A 132 14.75 -2.28 26.23
N GLN A 133 15.16 -3.35 26.91
CA GLN A 133 15.13 -3.46 28.39
C GLN A 133 16.27 -2.70 29.09
N ARG A 134 17.27 -2.23 28.33
CA ARG A 134 18.47 -1.58 28.88
C ARG A 134 18.47 -0.05 28.65
N GLU A 135 19.07 0.68 29.59
CA GLU A 135 19.48 2.07 29.41
C GLU A 135 20.81 2.17 28.65
N TRP A 136 20.86 3.10 27.69
CA TRP A 136 21.99 3.25 26.78
C TRP A 136 22.62 4.64 26.90
N PRO A 137 23.96 4.73 26.84
CA PRO A 137 24.65 6.01 26.67
C PRO A 137 24.22 6.72 25.38
N ALA A 138 24.21 8.06 25.38
CA ALA A 138 23.75 8.84 24.23
C ALA A 138 24.60 8.60 22.97
N GLU A 139 25.91 8.40 23.15
CA GLU A 139 26.89 8.08 22.11
C GLU A 139 26.62 6.76 21.38
N MET A 140 25.84 5.85 21.97
CA MET A 140 25.51 4.56 21.36
C MET A 140 24.53 4.66 20.20
N GLN A 141 23.90 5.82 19.98
CA GLN A 141 22.98 6.05 18.87
C GLN A 141 21.93 4.92 18.75
N THR A 142 21.47 4.39 19.89
CA THR A 142 20.71 3.13 19.95
C THR A 142 19.47 3.15 19.08
N GLY A 143 18.74 4.27 19.09
CA GLY A 143 17.58 4.44 18.21
C GLY A 143 17.93 4.27 16.73
N ALA A 144 19.01 4.91 16.28
CA ALA A 144 19.39 4.94 14.87
C ALA A 144 19.76 3.56 14.32
N TRP A 145 20.65 2.82 14.99
CA TRP A 145 21.00 1.48 14.49
C TRP A 145 19.88 0.47 14.68
N LEU A 146 19.05 0.61 15.72
CA LEU A 146 17.92 -0.28 15.93
C LEU A 146 16.83 -0.06 14.87
N ALA A 147 16.62 1.18 14.41
CA ALA A 147 15.75 1.48 13.27
C ALA A 147 16.18 0.71 12.01
N GLU A 148 17.48 0.67 11.71
CA GLU A 148 18.01 -0.10 10.57
C GLU A 148 17.76 -1.61 10.74
N VAL A 149 17.88 -2.14 11.96
CA VAL A 149 17.54 -3.54 12.26
C VAL A 149 16.06 -3.82 12.03
N PHE A 150 15.15 -2.89 12.31
CA PHE A 150 13.74 -3.04 11.94
C PHE A 150 13.55 -3.01 10.41
N CYS A 151 14.17 -2.06 9.70
CA CYS A 151 14.11 -1.95 8.25
C CYS A 151 14.62 -3.22 7.54
N LEU A 152 15.59 -3.92 8.15
CA LEU A 152 16.11 -5.18 7.64
C LEU A 152 15.01 -6.22 7.42
N PHE A 153 14.04 -6.35 8.33
CA PHE A 153 12.92 -7.30 8.18
C PHE A 153 12.05 -6.98 6.97
N PHE A 154 11.95 -5.71 6.57
CA PHE A 154 11.24 -5.33 5.36
C PHE A 154 12.04 -5.67 4.11
N TYR A 155 13.29 -5.22 4.04
CA TYR A 155 14.12 -5.39 2.84
C TYR A 155 14.50 -6.84 2.54
N HIS A 156 14.64 -7.67 3.58
CA HIS A 156 15.07 -9.05 3.41
C HIS A 156 13.89 -10.03 3.32
N ALA A 157 12.66 -9.62 3.65
CA ALA A 157 11.50 -10.50 3.50
C ALA A 157 10.90 -10.43 2.09
N ALA A 158 10.93 -11.55 1.37
CA ALA A 158 10.21 -11.70 0.10
C ALA A 158 8.71 -11.37 0.25
N ALA A 159 8.06 -11.01 -0.87
CA ALA A 159 6.64 -10.62 -0.90
C ALA A 159 5.69 -11.62 -0.20
N ASN A 160 6.05 -12.92 -0.22
CA ASN A 160 5.27 -14.00 0.38
C ASN A 160 5.75 -14.43 1.78
N ASN A 161 6.87 -13.90 2.29
CA ASN A 161 7.39 -14.23 3.62
C ASN A 161 6.86 -13.25 4.67
N HIS A 162 5.53 -13.20 4.79
CA HIS A 162 4.85 -12.24 5.66
C HIS A 162 5.21 -12.45 7.14
N ALA A 163 5.35 -13.70 7.57
CA ALA A 163 5.68 -14.04 8.96
C ALA A 163 7.02 -13.43 9.41
N THR A 164 8.05 -13.52 8.57
CA THR A 164 9.35 -12.88 8.85
C THR A 164 9.24 -11.37 8.82
N ARG A 165 8.54 -10.80 7.84
CA ARG A 165 8.35 -9.34 7.73
C ARG A 165 7.76 -8.73 9.00
N ILE A 166 6.76 -9.38 9.59
CA ILE A 166 6.08 -8.89 10.79
C ILE A 166 6.70 -9.43 12.09
N ALA A 167 7.74 -10.26 12.02
CA ALA A 167 8.31 -10.92 13.20
C ALA A 167 8.72 -9.91 14.27
N ALA A 168 9.29 -8.76 13.86
CA ALA A 168 9.74 -7.72 14.77
C ALA A 168 8.64 -6.72 15.20
N ALA A 169 7.43 -6.80 14.64
CA ALA A 169 6.35 -5.85 14.90
C ALA A 169 6.02 -5.64 16.39
N PRO A 170 6.05 -6.68 17.27
CA PRO A 170 5.76 -6.51 18.70
C PRO A 170 6.69 -5.52 19.43
N TRP A 171 7.90 -5.28 18.90
CA TRP A 171 8.88 -4.37 19.51
C TRP A 171 8.85 -2.95 18.93
N VAL A 172 8.11 -2.72 17.84
CA VAL A 172 8.04 -1.40 17.18
C VAL A 172 7.47 -0.35 18.12
N VAL A 173 6.37 -0.63 18.81
CA VAL A 173 5.77 0.34 19.76
C VAL A 173 6.70 0.62 20.94
N PRO A 174 7.25 -0.37 21.66
CA PRO A 174 8.29 -0.14 22.66
C PRO A 174 9.47 0.70 22.17
N PHE A 175 9.91 0.48 20.92
CA PHE A 175 10.95 1.28 20.28
C PHE A 175 10.53 2.74 20.08
N LEU A 176 9.35 2.98 19.49
CA LEU A 176 8.84 4.33 19.21
C LEU A 176 8.46 5.10 20.47
N ARG A 177 8.19 4.45 21.60
CA ARG A 177 8.07 5.15 22.89
C ARG A 177 9.36 5.88 23.28
N ARG A 178 10.53 5.31 22.91
CA ARG A 178 11.85 5.85 23.25
C ARG A 178 12.38 6.80 22.17
N TRP A 179 12.10 6.50 20.90
CA TRP A 179 12.57 7.26 19.73
C TRP A 179 11.44 7.50 18.72
N PRO A 180 10.43 8.32 19.07
CA PRO A 180 9.24 8.52 18.24
C PRO A 180 9.55 9.20 16.89
N GLU A 181 10.67 9.89 16.78
CA GLU A 181 11.17 10.51 15.54
C GLU A 181 11.67 9.50 14.49
N LEU A 182 11.91 8.25 14.88
CA LEU A 182 12.45 7.19 14.00
C LEU A 182 11.36 6.28 13.41
N GLY A 183 10.12 6.76 13.36
CA GLY A 183 8.98 6.05 12.75
C GLY A 183 9.01 6.05 11.22
N ASP A 184 9.99 5.37 10.63
CA ASP A 184 10.10 5.20 9.17
C ASP A 184 8.93 4.41 8.56
N ARG A 185 8.59 4.70 7.29
CA ARG A 185 7.48 4.07 6.56
C ARG A 185 7.55 2.54 6.57
N LEU A 186 8.74 1.95 6.49
CA LEU A 186 8.92 0.50 6.47
C LEU A 186 8.58 -0.15 7.81
N ILE A 187 9.05 0.47 8.90
CA ILE A 187 8.77 0.03 10.28
C ILE A 187 7.26 0.11 10.54
N LEU A 188 6.64 1.21 10.13
CA LEU A 188 5.20 1.42 10.27
C LEU A 188 4.38 0.44 9.41
N SER A 189 4.88 0.07 8.22
CA SER A 189 4.22 -0.94 7.40
C SER A 189 4.23 -2.31 8.08
N ALA A 190 5.33 -2.70 8.75
CA ALA A 190 5.38 -3.97 9.48
C ALA A 190 4.39 -3.98 10.67
N LEU A 191 4.25 -2.85 11.37
CA LEU A 191 3.26 -2.69 12.44
C LEU A 191 1.82 -2.78 11.92
N ASP A 192 1.53 -2.10 10.80
CA ASP A 192 0.20 -2.15 10.17
C ASP A 192 -0.11 -3.54 9.62
N ASP A 193 0.84 -4.19 8.95
CA ASP A 193 0.73 -5.56 8.44
C ASP A 193 0.44 -6.56 9.58
N TRP A 194 1.08 -6.40 10.74
CA TRP A 194 0.79 -7.23 11.93
C TRP A 194 -0.64 -7.06 12.44
N GLY A 195 -1.18 -5.84 12.34
CA GLY A 195 -2.60 -5.56 12.56
C GLY A 195 -3.09 -5.67 14.00
N ASP A 196 -2.19 -5.78 14.99
CA ASP A 196 -2.57 -5.83 16.41
C ASP A 196 -3.17 -4.49 16.86
N ALA A 197 -4.43 -4.54 17.30
CA ALA A 197 -5.19 -3.34 17.64
C ALA A 197 -4.58 -2.56 18.81
N SER A 198 -4.02 -3.24 19.82
CA SER A 198 -3.42 -2.58 20.98
C SER A 198 -2.18 -1.80 20.57
N ALA A 199 -1.31 -2.42 19.76
CA ALA A 199 -0.10 -1.81 19.27
C ALA A 199 -0.39 -0.63 18.33
N LEU A 200 -1.36 -0.79 17.41
CA LEU A 200 -1.78 0.29 16.51
C LEU A 200 -2.36 1.49 17.27
N SER A 201 -3.29 1.26 18.21
CA SER A 201 -3.84 2.33 19.06
C SER A 201 -2.75 3.05 19.84
N GLU A 202 -1.78 2.32 20.37
CA GLU A 202 -0.69 2.92 21.12
C GLU A 202 0.25 3.74 20.24
N TYR A 203 0.59 3.25 19.04
CA TYR A 203 1.35 4.03 18.06
C TYR A 203 0.63 5.34 17.71
N LEU A 204 -0.67 5.28 17.40
CA LEU A 204 -1.46 6.47 17.06
C LEU A 204 -1.38 7.52 18.17
N MET A 205 -1.43 7.08 19.44
CA MET A 205 -1.24 7.96 20.60
C MET A 205 0.17 8.56 20.65
N ILE A 206 1.22 7.74 20.53
CA ILE A 206 2.62 8.19 20.56
C ILE A 206 2.84 9.26 19.48
N GLU A 207 2.41 8.99 18.25
CA GLU A 207 2.59 9.89 17.11
C GLU A 207 1.78 11.18 17.27
N ALA A 208 0.55 11.10 17.79
CA ALA A 208 -0.26 12.28 18.06
C ALA A 208 0.39 13.21 19.09
N GLN A 209 0.93 12.65 20.18
CA GLN A 209 1.62 13.42 21.21
C GLN A 209 2.94 13.99 20.68
N ASN A 210 3.73 13.20 19.96
CA ASN A 210 5.00 13.62 19.37
C ASN A 210 4.79 14.75 18.34
N ALA A 211 3.82 14.60 17.45
CA ALA A 211 3.47 15.62 16.47
C ALA A 211 3.06 16.94 17.14
N ARG A 212 2.24 16.87 18.19
CA ARG A 212 1.83 18.05 18.98
C ARG A 212 3.02 18.72 19.65
N GLN A 213 3.90 17.97 20.31
CA GLN A 213 5.09 18.51 20.96
C GLN A 213 6.03 19.20 19.98
N GLN A 214 6.17 18.66 18.78
CA GLN A 214 7.02 19.22 17.72
C GLN A 214 6.30 20.29 16.87
N SER A 215 5.04 20.63 17.18
CA SER A 215 4.22 21.56 16.39
C SER A 215 4.14 21.19 14.91
N ARG A 216 4.10 19.89 14.61
CA ARG A 216 3.96 19.34 13.26
C ARG A 216 2.64 18.57 13.13
N ARG A 217 2.26 18.25 11.90
CA ARG A 217 1.15 17.34 11.63
C ARG A 217 1.56 15.89 11.93
N ALA A 218 0.62 15.11 12.42
CA ALA A 218 0.79 13.67 12.54
C ALA A 218 0.93 13.06 11.15
N GLY A 219 1.86 12.12 11.01
CA GLY A 219 2.14 11.42 9.75
C GLY A 219 1.94 9.92 9.88
N GLY A 220 2.66 9.16 9.06
CA GLY A 220 2.68 7.70 9.16
C GLY A 220 1.29 7.08 9.05
N LEU A 221 0.94 6.21 10.01
CA LEU A 221 -0.35 5.51 9.98
C LEU A 221 -1.57 6.42 10.19
N TRP A 222 -1.42 7.64 10.71
CA TRP A 222 -2.53 8.59 10.77
C TRP A 222 -3.06 8.94 9.37
N ASN A 223 -2.13 9.19 8.43
CA ASN A 223 -2.48 9.50 7.05
C ASN A 223 -3.15 8.30 6.38
N ASN A 224 -2.69 7.08 6.65
CA ASN A 224 -3.28 5.86 6.11
C ASN A 224 -4.65 5.56 6.75
N MET A 225 -4.87 5.95 8.00
CA MET A 225 -6.09 5.65 8.76
C MET A 225 -7.28 6.52 8.33
N MET A 226 -7.07 7.81 8.08
CA MET A 226 -8.15 8.74 7.81
C MET A 226 -7.63 10.00 7.10
N GLY A 227 -8.54 10.77 6.50
CA GLY A 227 -8.22 12.02 5.82
C GLY A 227 -7.90 11.84 4.34
N ILE A 228 -7.14 12.78 3.78
CA ILE A 228 -6.91 12.88 2.33
C ILE A 228 -5.96 11.79 1.80
N TYR A 229 -5.23 11.10 2.67
CA TYR A 229 -4.30 10.04 2.28
C TYR A 229 -4.74 8.66 2.79
N ALA A 230 -5.99 8.54 3.24
CA ALA A 230 -6.53 7.30 3.78
C ALA A 230 -6.42 6.15 2.77
N ASP A 231 -5.87 5.02 3.21
CA ASP A 231 -5.67 3.82 2.40
C ASP A 231 -6.55 2.69 2.93
N LYS A 232 -7.62 2.40 2.19
CA LYS A 232 -8.66 1.43 2.58
C LYS A 232 -8.16 -0.02 2.67
N HIS A 233 -6.99 -0.30 2.10
CA HIS A 233 -6.37 -1.62 2.15
C HIS A 233 -5.59 -1.85 3.45
N ARG A 234 -5.26 -0.78 4.17
CA ARG A 234 -4.49 -0.86 5.43
C ARG A 234 -5.34 -1.31 6.60
N ASN A 235 -4.70 -2.03 7.52
CA ASN A 235 -5.36 -2.53 8.72
C ASN A 235 -5.78 -1.38 9.63
N VAL A 236 -4.95 -0.32 9.75
CA VAL A 236 -5.26 0.88 10.54
C VAL A 236 -6.54 1.57 10.05
N TYR A 237 -6.81 1.62 8.73
CA TYR A 237 -8.06 2.17 8.19
C TYR A 237 -9.24 1.27 8.53
N ARG A 238 -9.12 -0.03 8.24
CA ARG A 238 -10.20 -1.01 8.47
C ARG A 238 -10.61 -1.11 9.93
N GLN A 239 -9.68 -0.84 10.84
CA GLN A 239 -9.89 -0.87 12.29
C GLN A 239 -10.05 0.52 12.92
N ALA A 240 -10.04 1.61 12.14
CA ALA A 240 -9.92 2.98 12.66
C ALA A 240 -10.91 3.31 13.78
N GLU A 241 -12.19 2.96 13.58
CA GLU A 241 -13.24 3.20 14.57
C GLU A 241 -12.99 2.43 15.87
N GLN A 242 -12.61 1.15 15.78
CA GLN A 242 -12.26 0.32 16.94
C GLN A 242 -11.05 0.89 17.68
N LEU A 243 -10.00 1.28 16.94
CA LEU A 243 -8.76 1.80 17.50
C LEU A 243 -9.00 3.09 18.28
N LEU A 244 -9.77 4.02 17.73
CA LEU A 244 -10.09 5.29 18.40
C LEU A 244 -11.12 5.11 19.52
N THR A 245 -12.08 4.20 19.37
CA THR A 245 -13.01 3.85 20.46
C THR A 245 -12.25 3.36 21.68
N ALA A 246 -11.28 2.46 21.50
CA ALA A 246 -10.47 1.93 22.59
C ALA A 246 -9.64 3.01 23.32
N LEU A 247 -9.26 4.07 22.60
CA LEU A 247 -8.50 5.20 23.17
C LEU A 247 -9.40 6.25 23.84
N THR A 248 -10.62 6.45 23.35
CA THR A 248 -11.50 7.55 23.80
C THR A 248 -12.54 7.12 24.83
N THR A 249 -12.92 5.84 24.83
CA THR A 249 -13.86 5.27 25.79
C THR A 249 -13.11 4.82 27.06
N ASP A 250 -13.79 4.79 28.19
CA ASP A 250 -13.28 4.33 29.51
C ASP A 250 -12.43 5.31 30.33
N GLY A 251 -12.22 6.56 29.91
CA GLY A 251 -11.44 7.53 30.68
C GLY A 251 -9.97 7.10 30.94
N LYS A 252 -9.49 6.12 30.18
CA LYS A 252 -8.14 5.52 30.29
C LYS A 252 -7.01 6.52 30.01
N ILE A 253 -7.30 7.61 29.29
CA ILE A 253 -6.33 8.62 28.90
C ILE A 253 -6.79 10.03 29.30
N SER A 254 -5.82 10.90 29.57
CA SER A 254 -6.08 12.28 29.99
C SER A 254 -6.79 13.10 28.91
N SER A 255 -7.42 14.22 29.31
CA SER A 255 -7.99 15.18 28.35
C SER A 255 -6.93 15.70 27.35
N ASP A 256 -5.70 15.91 27.82
CA ASP A 256 -4.58 16.36 26.99
C ASP A 256 -4.21 15.34 25.89
N LYS A 257 -4.23 14.04 26.22
CA LYS A 257 -4.01 12.96 25.25
C LYS A 257 -5.13 12.88 24.22
N ARG A 258 -6.40 13.01 24.64
CA ARG A 258 -7.54 13.08 23.70
C ARG A 258 -7.43 14.27 22.78
N GLU A 259 -6.98 15.41 23.28
CA GLU A 259 -6.79 16.61 22.46
C GLU A 259 -5.64 16.42 21.47
N ALA A 260 -4.56 15.71 21.84
CA ALA A 260 -3.51 15.35 20.90
C ALA A 260 -4.05 14.48 19.75
N LEU A 261 -4.87 13.47 20.04
CA LEU A 261 -5.52 12.65 19.00
C LEU A 261 -6.42 13.50 18.08
N LEU A 262 -7.19 14.41 18.65
CA LEU A 262 -8.07 15.31 17.90
C LEU A 262 -7.27 16.24 16.98
N CYS A 263 -6.18 16.82 17.46
CA CYS A 263 -5.26 17.63 16.66
C CYS A 263 -4.59 16.80 15.55
N ALA A 264 -4.21 15.55 15.83
CA ALA A 264 -3.65 14.65 14.83
C ALA A 264 -4.67 14.35 13.71
N ALA A 265 -5.91 14.03 14.06
CA ALA A 265 -7.00 13.80 13.11
C ALA A 265 -7.32 15.04 12.26
N LEU A 266 -7.31 16.24 12.85
CA LEU A 266 -7.42 17.48 12.07
C LEU A 266 -6.24 17.68 11.10
N GLY A 267 -5.04 17.26 11.50
CA GLY A 267 -3.83 17.31 10.68
C GLY A 267 -3.95 16.51 9.39
N THR A 268 -4.66 15.38 9.39
CA THR A 268 -4.83 14.51 8.20
C THR A 268 -5.78 15.09 7.15
N LEU A 269 -6.61 16.08 7.53
CA LEU A 269 -7.45 16.84 6.60
C LEU A 269 -6.64 17.90 5.81
N ASN A 270 -5.34 18.06 6.10
CA ASN A 270 -4.44 18.99 5.40
C ASN A 270 -4.96 20.43 5.35
N LEU A 271 -5.69 20.87 6.38
CA LEU A 271 -6.23 22.23 6.45
C LEU A 271 -5.10 23.26 6.51
N VAL A 272 -5.10 24.22 5.59
CA VAL A 272 -4.20 25.37 5.56
C VAL A 272 -5.03 26.63 5.82
N PRO A 273 -4.72 27.45 6.85
CA PRO A 273 -5.55 28.58 7.26
C PRO A 273 -5.84 29.60 6.14
N GLU A 274 -4.94 29.73 5.17
CA GLU A 274 -5.00 30.76 4.12
C GLU A 274 -5.61 30.28 2.79
N LYS A 275 -5.98 29.00 2.67
CA LYS A 275 -6.45 28.42 1.40
C LYS A 275 -7.88 27.89 1.52
N ASN A 276 -8.81 28.54 0.83
CA ASN A 276 -10.20 28.07 0.71
C ASN A 276 -10.29 26.67 0.09
N ASP A 277 -9.39 26.33 -0.84
CA ASP A 277 -9.37 25.01 -1.48
C ASP A 277 -9.11 23.89 -0.47
N SER A 278 -8.30 24.12 0.56
CA SER A 278 -8.04 23.13 1.61
C SER A 278 -9.30 22.80 2.41
N ARG A 279 -10.16 23.80 2.68
CA ARG A 279 -11.42 23.57 3.38
C ARG A 279 -12.40 22.78 2.51
N LYS A 280 -12.44 23.07 1.20
CA LYS A 280 -13.24 22.32 0.23
C LYS A 280 -12.81 20.84 0.15
N GLU A 281 -11.51 20.57 0.08
CA GLU A 281 -10.97 19.20 0.09
C GLU A 281 -11.31 18.46 1.40
N ALA A 282 -11.21 19.13 2.54
CA ALA A 282 -11.62 18.55 3.81
C ALA A 282 -13.12 18.23 3.84
N HIS A 283 -13.99 19.11 3.33
CA HIS A 283 -15.44 18.84 3.23
C HIS A 283 -15.73 17.67 2.29
N ILE A 284 -15.03 17.57 1.16
CA ILE A 284 -15.14 16.43 0.24
C ILE A 284 -14.73 15.14 0.95
N CYS A 285 -13.59 15.15 1.65
CA CYS A 285 -13.10 14.01 2.42
C CYS A 285 -14.12 13.56 3.47
N ILE A 286 -14.63 14.48 4.29
CA ILE A 286 -15.65 14.21 5.31
C ILE A 286 -16.93 13.63 4.69
N ARG A 287 -17.38 14.15 3.54
CA ARG A 287 -18.61 13.67 2.87
C ARG A 287 -18.45 12.32 2.19
N ARG A 288 -17.26 11.99 1.68
CA ARG A 288 -17.03 10.78 0.87
C ARG A 288 -16.45 9.60 1.65
N ASP A 289 -15.84 9.86 2.80
CA ASP A 289 -15.21 8.83 3.62
C ASP A 289 -15.94 8.69 4.98
N PRO A 290 -16.81 7.68 5.13
CA PRO A 290 -17.56 7.49 6.36
C PRO A 290 -16.65 7.20 7.56
N VAL A 291 -15.52 6.50 7.35
CA VAL A 291 -14.56 6.18 8.42
C VAL A 291 -13.93 7.46 8.95
N THR A 292 -13.45 8.33 8.06
CA THR A 292 -12.93 9.65 8.45
C THR A 292 -13.98 10.46 9.21
N ARG A 293 -15.23 10.51 8.72
CA ARG A 293 -16.32 11.23 9.40
C ARG A 293 -16.60 10.69 10.79
N HIS A 294 -16.69 9.36 10.93
CA HIS A 294 -16.98 8.73 12.22
C HIS A 294 -15.84 8.95 13.21
N CYS A 295 -14.59 8.78 12.78
CA CYS A 295 -13.41 9.02 13.59
C CYS A 295 -13.34 10.47 14.11
N LEU A 296 -13.59 11.45 13.24
CA LEU A 296 -13.66 12.87 13.63
C LEU A 296 -14.77 13.12 14.67
N LYS A 297 -15.96 12.57 14.43
CA LYS A 297 -17.10 12.70 15.34
C LYS A 297 -16.80 12.10 16.71
N LEU A 298 -16.29 10.87 16.73
CA LEU A 298 -15.93 10.15 17.96
C LEU A 298 -14.88 10.90 18.78
N LEU A 299 -13.85 11.47 18.14
CA LEU A 299 -12.84 12.28 18.81
C LEU A 299 -13.42 13.59 19.35
N ALA A 300 -14.27 14.28 18.58
CA ALA A 300 -14.91 15.52 19.02
C ALA A 300 -15.90 15.31 20.17
N ASP A 301 -16.68 14.22 20.14
CA ASP A 301 -17.63 13.86 21.19
C ASP A 301 -16.91 13.49 22.49
N SER A 302 -15.67 12.98 22.40
CA SER A 302 -14.84 12.69 23.58
C SER A 302 -14.36 13.95 24.33
N LEU A 303 -14.53 15.14 23.75
CA LEU A 303 -14.09 16.44 24.30
C LEU A 303 -15.17 17.53 24.09
N PRO A 304 -16.32 17.49 24.82
CA PRO A 304 -17.44 18.40 24.63
C PRO A 304 -17.04 19.88 24.66
N ASP A 305 -16.26 20.27 25.67
CA ASP A 305 -15.94 21.68 25.96
C ASP A 305 -14.60 22.17 25.35
N ASN A 306 -14.03 21.44 24.38
CA ASN A 306 -12.73 21.80 23.78
C ASN A 306 -12.90 22.65 22.49
N PRO A 307 -12.17 23.78 22.32
CA PRO A 307 -12.26 24.62 21.12
C PRO A 307 -11.90 23.91 19.81
N THR A 308 -10.94 22.99 19.85
CA THR A 308 -10.55 22.16 18.70
C THR A 308 -11.69 21.20 18.33
N ALA A 309 -12.41 20.67 19.32
CA ALA A 309 -13.56 19.80 19.09
C ALA A 309 -14.73 20.56 18.46
N GLU A 310 -14.95 21.79 18.90
CA GLU A 310 -15.95 22.68 18.29
C GLU A 310 -15.60 23.00 16.84
N THR A 311 -14.32 23.21 16.53
CA THR A 311 -13.84 23.37 15.15
C THR A 311 -14.16 22.13 14.29
N VAL A 312 -13.96 20.92 14.82
CA VAL A 312 -14.32 19.68 14.12
C VAL A 312 -15.83 19.57 13.92
N ARG A 313 -16.65 19.89 14.93
CA ARG A 313 -18.13 19.87 14.79
C ARG A 313 -18.61 20.85 13.74
N ALA A 314 -18.05 22.06 13.72
CA ALA A 314 -18.34 23.05 12.68
C ALA A 314 -17.98 22.52 11.29
N LEU A 315 -16.79 21.92 11.12
CA LEU A 315 -16.38 21.32 9.84
C LEU A 315 -17.30 20.16 9.41
N LEU A 316 -17.71 19.30 10.34
CA LEU A 316 -18.66 18.22 10.08
C LEU A 316 -20.02 18.78 9.63
N SER A 317 -20.56 19.75 10.36
CA SER A 317 -21.84 20.39 10.03
C SER A 317 -21.79 21.15 8.70
N GLU A 318 -20.69 21.87 8.43
CA GLU A 318 -20.49 22.55 7.16
C GLU A 318 -20.43 21.57 6.00
N ALA A 319 -19.68 20.47 6.15
CA ALA A 319 -19.60 19.42 5.15
C ALA A 319 -20.97 18.82 4.86
N GLU A 320 -21.79 18.54 5.89
CA GLU A 320 -23.15 18.02 5.74
C GLU A 320 -24.12 19.02 5.08
N SER A 321 -23.98 20.31 5.40
CA SER A 321 -24.83 21.39 4.85
C SER A 321 -24.41 21.87 3.46
N SER A 322 -23.20 21.53 3.00
CA SER A 322 -22.67 21.99 1.73
C SER A 322 -23.50 21.43 0.58
N PRO A 323 -23.94 22.29 -0.37
CA PRO A 323 -24.75 21.82 -1.47
C PRO A 323 -23.99 20.75 -2.24
N LYS A 324 -24.69 19.65 -2.54
CA LYS A 324 -24.16 18.63 -3.45
C LYS A 324 -23.79 19.30 -4.76
N ALA A 325 -22.65 18.94 -5.32
CA ALA A 325 -22.30 19.45 -6.65
C ALA A 325 -23.46 19.11 -7.59
N VAL A 326 -23.97 20.10 -8.31
CA VAL A 326 -24.90 19.84 -9.42
C VAL A 326 -24.04 19.15 -10.48
N GLY A 327 -24.04 17.82 -10.46
CA GLY A 327 -23.15 17.03 -11.27
C GLY A 327 -23.44 17.19 -12.75
N THR A 328 -22.38 17.26 -13.55
CA THR A 328 -22.39 17.06 -15.00
C THR A 328 -23.04 15.72 -15.35
N TYR A 329 -22.84 14.70 -14.52
CA TYR A 329 -23.34 13.35 -14.72
C TYR A 329 -24.54 13.03 -13.82
N ASN A 330 -25.65 12.61 -14.42
CA ASN A 330 -26.84 12.19 -13.69
C ASN A 330 -26.88 10.65 -13.56
N LEU A 331 -26.62 10.10 -12.37
CA LEU A 331 -26.69 8.66 -12.09
C LEU A 331 -28.13 8.13 -11.87
N ASN A 332 -29.12 9.01 -11.79
CA ASN A 332 -30.52 8.66 -11.56
C ASN A 332 -31.36 8.75 -12.85
N GLN A 333 -30.71 8.57 -14.00
CA GLN A 333 -31.39 8.47 -15.28
C GLN A 333 -32.20 7.17 -15.36
N ASN A 334 -33.32 7.24 -16.09
CA ASN A 334 -34.12 6.07 -16.43
C ASN A 334 -34.11 5.93 -17.97
N PRO A 335 -33.37 4.97 -18.54
CA PRO A 335 -33.24 4.84 -19.99
C PRO A 335 -34.60 4.69 -20.68
N SER A 336 -34.81 5.50 -21.72
CA SER A 336 -35.97 5.37 -22.61
C SER A 336 -35.87 4.11 -23.48
N VAL A 337 -34.65 3.67 -23.78
CA VAL A 337 -34.34 2.41 -24.47
C VAL A 337 -33.48 1.54 -23.54
N PRO A 338 -34.03 0.47 -22.94
CA PRO A 338 -33.31 -0.39 -22.02
C PRO A 338 -32.54 -1.48 -22.78
N PHE A 339 -31.23 -1.34 -22.89
CA PHE A 339 -30.36 -2.42 -23.39
C PHE A 339 -30.35 -3.60 -22.40
N ALA A 340 -30.48 -4.81 -22.92
CA ALA A 340 -30.35 -6.06 -22.17
C ALA A 340 -28.87 -6.47 -21.98
N ASP A 341 -27.98 -6.02 -22.86
CA ASP A 341 -26.55 -6.33 -22.84
C ASP A 341 -25.69 -5.07 -22.63
N ILE A 342 -24.98 -5.03 -21.51
CA ILE A 342 -24.12 -3.89 -21.17
C ILE A 342 -22.90 -3.79 -22.09
N GLY A 343 -22.35 -4.91 -22.57
CA GLY A 343 -21.22 -4.91 -23.49
C GLY A 343 -21.56 -4.21 -24.80
N LEU A 344 -22.69 -4.56 -25.42
CA LEU A 344 -23.16 -3.90 -26.63
C LEU A 344 -23.46 -2.41 -26.37
N LYS A 345 -24.10 -2.10 -25.23
CA LYS A 345 -24.38 -0.72 -24.85
C LYS A 345 -23.09 0.11 -24.75
N ILE A 346 -22.02 -0.43 -24.16
CA ILE A 346 -20.72 0.24 -24.08
C ILE A 346 -20.14 0.50 -25.48
N ALA A 347 -20.21 -0.45 -26.41
CA ALA A 347 -19.74 -0.25 -27.78
C ALA A 347 -20.53 0.88 -28.49
N VAL A 348 -21.85 0.94 -28.29
CA VAL A 348 -22.70 2.02 -28.81
C VAL A 348 -22.36 3.37 -28.18
N ILE A 349 -22.06 3.41 -26.88
CA ILE A 349 -21.63 4.64 -26.21
C ILE A 349 -20.26 5.09 -26.73
N ASP A 350 -19.29 4.19 -26.94
CA ASP A 350 -17.97 4.54 -27.51
C ASP A 350 -18.14 5.21 -28.88
N GLU A 351 -18.94 4.60 -29.74
CA GLU A 351 -19.24 5.13 -31.07
C GLU A 351 -19.90 6.51 -30.99
N LEU A 352 -21.02 6.64 -30.28
CA LEU A 352 -21.79 7.88 -30.26
C LEU A 352 -21.12 9.01 -29.46
N MET A 353 -20.45 8.70 -28.34
CA MET A 353 -19.92 9.69 -27.40
C MET A 353 -18.46 10.05 -27.70
N TYR A 354 -17.62 9.08 -28.07
CA TYR A 354 -16.16 9.29 -28.18
C TYR A 354 -15.69 9.40 -29.63
N ARG A 355 -16.32 8.68 -30.57
CA ARG A 355 -15.95 8.71 -32.00
C ARG A 355 -16.73 9.75 -32.78
N GLN A 356 -18.06 9.77 -32.66
CA GLN A 356 -18.93 10.70 -33.37
C GLN A 356 -19.21 12.01 -32.62
N ASP A 357 -18.94 12.04 -31.31
CA ASP A 357 -19.18 13.20 -30.45
C ASP A 357 -20.66 13.69 -30.41
N LEU A 358 -21.62 12.78 -30.63
CA LEU A 358 -23.07 13.06 -30.65
C LEU A 358 -23.75 12.88 -29.28
N LEU A 359 -23.34 11.87 -28.50
CA LEU A 359 -23.90 11.61 -27.18
C LEU A 359 -23.16 12.45 -26.12
N LYS A 360 -23.89 13.27 -25.36
CA LYS A 360 -23.34 14.25 -24.41
C LYS A 360 -23.96 14.13 -23.02
N PRO A 361 -23.23 14.53 -21.96
CA PRO A 361 -21.82 14.95 -21.96
C PRO A 361 -20.86 13.76 -22.10
N ARG A 362 -19.67 14.00 -22.68
CA ARG A 362 -18.58 13.01 -22.67
C ARG A 362 -18.15 12.73 -21.23
N LEU A 363 -18.04 11.46 -20.85
CA LEU A 363 -17.55 11.10 -19.53
C LEU A 363 -16.04 11.29 -19.47
N LEU A 364 -15.60 11.99 -18.43
CA LEU A 364 -14.20 12.18 -18.08
C LEU A 364 -14.05 11.75 -16.63
N LEU A 365 -13.18 10.77 -16.36
CA LEU A 365 -12.95 10.21 -15.03
C LEU A 365 -12.64 11.31 -14.01
N ASP A 366 -11.74 12.24 -14.37
CA ASP A 366 -11.34 13.33 -13.48
C ASP A 366 -12.51 14.25 -13.08
N THR A 367 -13.49 14.43 -13.96
CA THR A 367 -14.71 15.18 -13.67
C THR A 367 -15.66 14.33 -12.85
N PHE A 368 -15.86 13.07 -13.23
CA PHE A 368 -16.75 12.13 -12.53
C PHE A 368 -16.32 11.94 -11.07
N VAL A 369 -15.04 11.71 -10.81
CA VAL A 369 -14.46 11.57 -9.46
C VAL A 369 -14.65 12.82 -8.62
N LYS A 370 -14.62 14.02 -9.23
CA LYS A 370 -14.86 15.29 -8.53
C LYS A 370 -16.32 15.51 -8.16
N GLU A 371 -17.26 14.88 -8.86
CA GLU A 371 -18.69 15.06 -8.63
C GLU A 371 -19.32 13.91 -7.83
N TYR A 372 -18.80 12.69 -7.96
CA TYR A 372 -19.35 11.51 -7.31
C TYR A 372 -19.22 11.57 -5.78
N GLU A 373 -20.32 11.39 -5.04
CA GLU A 373 -20.34 11.56 -3.58
C GLU A 373 -20.47 10.25 -2.79
N GLY A 374 -20.79 9.12 -3.45
CA GLY A 374 -21.05 7.85 -2.77
C GLY A 374 -19.84 7.29 -2.03
N ARG A 375 -18.65 7.49 -2.62
CA ARG A 375 -17.34 7.21 -2.01
C ARG A 375 -16.27 8.02 -2.70
N ARG A 376 -15.06 8.03 -2.14
CA ARG A 376 -13.86 8.43 -2.88
C ARG A 376 -13.49 7.32 -3.88
N ILE A 377 -13.37 7.71 -5.14
CA ILE A 377 -12.78 6.93 -6.23
C ILE A 377 -11.33 7.41 -6.38
N ASP A 378 -10.38 6.50 -6.39
CA ASP A 378 -8.95 6.75 -6.49
C ASP A 378 -8.41 6.03 -7.72
N ARG A 379 -7.82 6.77 -8.66
CA ARG A 379 -7.34 6.20 -9.94
C ARG A 379 -6.30 5.11 -9.73
N GLU A 380 -5.39 5.26 -8.77
CA GLU A 380 -4.32 4.31 -8.51
C GLU A 380 -4.84 3.03 -7.85
N ALA A 381 -5.84 3.14 -6.97
CA ALA A 381 -6.40 1.97 -6.28
C ALA A 381 -7.52 1.28 -7.07
N ASP A 382 -8.40 2.05 -7.70
CA ASP A 382 -9.59 1.55 -8.40
C ASP A 382 -9.32 1.28 -9.90
N GLY A 383 -8.21 1.78 -10.46
CA GLY A 383 -7.98 1.76 -11.91
C GLY A 383 -7.54 0.42 -12.51
N TYR A 384 -7.28 -0.59 -11.68
CA TYR A 384 -6.90 -1.95 -12.09
C TYR A 384 -8.09 -2.87 -12.40
N ALA A 385 -9.30 -2.31 -12.41
CA ALA A 385 -10.51 -2.97 -12.88
C ALA A 385 -11.48 -1.91 -13.42
N VAL A 386 -12.59 -2.35 -14.02
CA VAL A 386 -13.71 -1.45 -14.35
C VAL A 386 -14.24 -0.82 -13.06
N ILE A 387 -14.25 0.52 -13.01
CA ILE A 387 -14.76 1.30 -11.89
C ILE A 387 -16.29 1.13 -11.82
N PRO A 388 -16.84 0.49 -10.76
CA PRO A 388 -18.26 0.11 -10.71
C PRO A 388 -19.21 1.29 -10.86
N GLU A 389 -18.86 2.46 -10.32
CA GLU A 389 -19.68 3.66 -10.37
C GLU A 389 -19.81 4.25 -11.77
N ILE A 390 -18.76 4.12 -12.58
CA ILE A 390 -18.76 4.56 -13.99
C ILE A 390 -19.57 3.58 -14.82
N LEU A 391 -19.44 2.27 -14.56
CA LEU A 391 -20.27 1.26 -15.20
C LEU A 391 -21.75 1.46 -14.88
N GLU A 392 -22.12 1.69 -13.61
CA GLU A 392 -23.50 1.99 -13.19
C GLU A 392 -24.03 3.25 -13.90
N TYR A 393 -23.19 4.27 -14.09
CA TYR A 393 -23.56 5.45 -14.87
C TYR A 393 -23.88 5.08 -16.33
N PHE A 394 -23.03 4.31 -17.01
CA PHE A 394 -23.27 3.89 -18.39
C PHE A 394 -24.46 2.94 -18.53
N GLU A 395 -24.68 2.04 -17.57
CA GLU A 395 -25.87 1.19 -17.49
C GLU A 395 -27.16 2.04 -17.48
N ARG A 396 -27.16 3.17 -16.76
CA ARG A 396 -28.33 4.05 -16.64
C ARG A 396 -28.37 5.19 -17.65
N LEU A 397 -27.30 5.42 -18.40
CA LEU A 397 -27.23 6.49 -19.40
C LEU A 397 -28.35 6.31 -20.43
N ASP A 398 -29.18 7.33 -20.60
CA ASP A 398 -30.21 7.34 -21.62
C ASP A 398 -29.60 7.61 -22.98
N ILE A 399 -29.95 6.79 -23.97
CA ILE A 399 -29.55 6.99 -25.37
C ILE A 399 -30.83 7.06 -26.19
N PRO A 400 -31.27 8.27 -26.58
CA PRO A 400 -32.47 8.42 -27.38
C PRO A 400 -32.39 7.66 -28.70
N GLN A 401 -33.52 7.08 -29.12
CA GLN A 401 -33.60 6.28 -30.36
C GLN A 401 -33.05 7.00 -31.60
N HIS A 402 -33.18 8.33 -31.69
CA HIS A 402 -32.66 9.07 -32.85
C HIS A 402 -31.13 9.04 -32.92
N LEU A 403 -30.41 8.97 -31.80
CA LEU A 403 -28.95 8.78 -31.79
C LEU A 403 -28.58 7.34 -32.13
N LEU A 404 -29.34 6.37 -31.63
CA LEU A 404 -29.13 4.95 -31.97
C LEU A 404 -29.26 4.70 -33.48
N ASN A 405 -30.11 5.47 -34.17
CA ASN A 405 -30.23 5.43 -35.62
C ASN A 405 -28.98 5.96 -36.35
N GLU A 406 -28.11 6.73 -35.71
CA GLU A 406 -26.85 7.21 -36.32
C GLU A 406 -25.73 6.16 -36.28
N VAL A 407 -25.94 5.05 -35.56
CA VAL A 407 -24.97 3.95 -35.46
C VAL A 407 -25.01 3.10 -36.74
N GLY A 408 -24.13 3.41 -37.68
CA GLY A 408 -23.94 2.65 -38.92
C GLY A 408 -22.82 1.60 -38.86
N GLU A 409 -21.80 1.87 -38.04
CA GLU A 409 -20.63 1.02 -37.83
C GLU A 409 -20.29 1.04 -36.34
N LEU A 410 -19.85 -0.10 -35.80
CA LEU A 410 -19.24 -0.18 -34.47
C LEU A 410 -17.79 -0.61 -34.64
N TYR A 411 -16.87 0.16 -34.06
CA TYR A 411 -15.46 -0.22 -33.98
C TYR A 411 -15.09 -0.55 -32.53
N ILE A 412 -14.74 -1.80 -32.27
CA ILE A 412 -14.38 -2.33 -30.96
C ILE A 412 -12.87 -2.52 -30.92
N ASP A 413 -12.18 -1.61 -30.24
CA ASP A 413 -10.73 -1.66 -30.07
C ASP A 413 -10.32 -2.66 -28.97
N GLY A 414 -9.53 -3.67 -29.32
CA GLY A 414 -9.01 -4.70 -28.42
C GLY A 414 -7.98 -4.18 -27.40
N GLY A 415 -7.52 -2.94 -27.51
CA GLY A 415 -6.62 -2.33 -26.51
C GLY A 415 -5.13 -2.43 -26.81
N LEU A 416 -4.73 -3.27 -27.77
CA LEU A 416 -3.30 -3.52 -28.05
C LEU A 416 -2.56 -2.28 -28.58
N ASP A 417 -3.28 -1.36 -29.25
CA ASP A 417 -2.72 -0.13 -29.84
C ASP A 417 -3.15 1.15 -29.11
N GLY A 418 -3.39 1.06 -27.79
CA GLY A 418 -3.77 2.19 -26.96
C GLY A 418 -5.27 2.27 -26.64
N GLY A 419 -6.08 1.39 -27.21
CA GLY A 419 -7.45 1.11 -26.79
C GLY A 419 -8.47 2.22 -27.00
N SER A 420 -9.70 1.93 -26.58
CA SER A 420 -10.81 2.89 -26.64
C SER A 420 -10.65 3.96 -25.56
N ALA A 421 -10.80 5.22 -25.96
CA ALA A 421 -10.83 6.35 -25.04
C ALA A 421 -11.97 6.25 -24.00
N LEU A 422 -13.03 5.49 -24.26
CA LEU A 422 -14.06 5.19 -23.26
C LEU A 422 -13.52 4.22 -22.20
N TYR A 423 -12.80 3.18 -22.61
CA TYR A 423 -12.18 2.22 -21.70
C TYR A 423 -11.10 2.87 -20.83
N GLU A 424 -10.35 3.84 -21.34
CA GLU A 424 -9.40 4.63 -20.50
C GLU A 424 -10.08 5.37 -19.34
N GLU A 425 -11.36 5.73 -19.48
CA GLU A 425 -12.11 6.43 -18.43
C GLU A 425 -12.74 5.46 -17.42
N MET A 426 -13.22 4.29 -17.86
CA MET A 426 -13.85 3.30 -16.97
C MET A 426 -12.84 2.31 -16.35
N PHE A 427 -11.76 2.00 -17.04
CA PHE A 427 -10.71 1.04 -16.68
C PHE A 427 -9.33 1.65 -17.01
N PRO A 428 -8.87 2.65 -16.23
CA PRO A 428 -7.68 3.46 -16.54
C PRO A 428 -6.36 2.74 -16.75
N PHE A 429 -6.18 1.57 -16.13
CA PHE A 429 -4.98 0.74 -16.28
C PHE A 429 -5.27 -0.57 -17.00
N PHE A 430 -6.30 -0.59 -17.85
CA PHE A 430 -6.57 -1.72 -18.73
C PHE A 430 -5.33 -2.09 -19.53
N ASP A 431 -4.83 -3.31 -19.34
CA ASP A 431 -3.71 -3.86 -20.07
C ASP A 431 -4.04 -5.27 -20.59
N PRO A 432 -4.48 -5.41 -21.85
CA PRO A 432 -4.77 -6.73 -22.42
C PRO A 432 -3.52 -7.63 -22.49
N GLY A 433 -2.30 -7.06 -22.48
CA GLY A 433 -1.04 -7.81 -22.41
C GLY A 433 -0.81 -8.51 -21.07
N CYS A 434 -1.49 -8.05 -20.01
CA CYS A 434 -1.48 -8.66 -18.68
C CYS A 434 -2.68 -9.58 -18.40
N GLY A 435 -3.53 -9.81 -19.41
CA GLY A 435 -4.70 -10.68 -19.33
C GLY A 435 -5.99 -9.97 -18.89
N ASP A 436 -6.05 -8.65 -18.94
CA ASP A 436 -7.31 -7.93 -18.80
C ASP A 436 -8.18 -8.13 -20.04
N GLU A 437 -9.50 -8.22 -19.87
CA GLU A 437 -10.46 -8.45 -20.95
C GLU A 437 -11.46 -7.30 -21.05
N LEU A 438 -11.91 -6.99 -22.27
CA LEU A 438 -13.06 -6.10 -22.48
C LEU A 438 -14.32 -6.73 -21.91
N LEU A 439 -15.35 -5.91 -21.65
CA LEU A 439 -16.66 -6.43 -21.29
C LEU A 439 -17.19 -7.33 -22.41
N PRO A 440 -17.64 -8.56 -22.08
CA PRO A 440 -18.15 -9.47 -23.09
C PRO A 440 -19.48 -8.95 -23.65
N ILE A 441 -19.70 -9.19 -24.94
CA ILE A 441 -21.01 -8.96 -25.58
C ILE A 441 -21.73 -10.31 -25.63
N GLY A 442 -22.75 -10.45 -24.79
CA GLY A 442 -23.46 -11.71 -24.58
C GLY A 442 -24.63 -11.92 -25.53
N LYS A 443 -25.35 -13.03 -25.31
CA LYS A 443 -26.52 -13.42 -26.12
C LYS A 443 -27.70 -12.45 -25.96
N GLN A 444 -27.72 -11.67 -24.87
CA GLN A 444 -28.73 -10.66 -24.59
C GLN A 444 -28.70 -9.56 -25.66
N ALA A 445 -27.54 -9.31 -26.26
CA ALA A 445 -27.35 -8.31 -27.32
C ALA A 445 -28.22 -8.57 -28.56
N VAL A 446 -28.65 -9.81 -28.80
CA VAL A 446 -29.56 -10.17 -29.90
C VAL A 446 -30.87 -9.39 -29.83
N ALA A 447 -31.41 -9.18 -28.62
CA ALA A 447 -32.65 -8.41 -28.44
C ALA A 447 -32.44 -6.91 -28.73
N ASP A 448 -31.23 -6.42 -28.45
CA ASP A 448 -30.87 -5.01 -28.56
C ASP A 448 -30.56 -4.58 -30.00
N LEU A 449 -30.28 -5.53 -30.92
CA LEU A 449 -30.07 -5.22 -32.35
C LEU A 449 -31.26 -4.48 -32.98
N ALA A 450 -32.47 -4.69 -32.47
CA ALA A 450 -33.66 -3.98 -32.93
C ALA A 450 -33.59 -2.45 -32.70
N TYR A 451 -32.75 -2.01 -31.77
CA TYR A 451 -32.52 -0.59 -31.49
C TYR A 451 -31.53 0.07 -32.45
N LEU A 452 -30.79 -0.71 -33.24
CA LEU A 452 -29.73 -0.25 -34.15
C LEU A 452 -30.09 -0.52 -35.62
N PRO A 453 -31.19 0.06 -36.15
CA PRO A 453 -31.73 -0.32 -37.46
C PRO A 453 -30.83 0.02 -38.65
N ASN A 454 -29.82 0.88 -38.45
CA ASN A 454 -28.89 1.32 -39.48
C ASN A 454 -27.51 0.67 -39.37
N LEU A 455 -27.29 -0.23 -38.40
CA LEU A 455 -26.02 -0.91 -38.21
C LEU A 455 -25.75 -1.83 -39.41
N ARG A 456 -24.60 -1.65 -40.06
CA ARG A 456 -24.18 -2.40 -41.24
C ARG A 456 -22.89 -3.15 -41.04
N ARG A 457 -22.06 -2.72 -40.08
CA ARG A 457 -20.74 -3.29 -39.85
C ARG A 457 -20.34 -3.25 -38.38
N ILE A 458 -19.67 -4.30 -37.93
CA ILE A 458 -18.92 -4.33 -36.68
C ILE A 458 -17.48 -4.76 -36.98
N ILE A 459 -16.52 -3.99 -36.49
CA ILE A 459 -15.09 -4.27 -36.58
C ILE A 459 -14.57 -4.60 -35.18
N GLY A 460 -13.85 -5.71 -35.00
CA GLY A 460 -13.23 -6.11 -33.73
C GLY A 460 -14.16 -6.82 -32.74
N LEU A 461 -15.27 -7.42 -33.20
CA LEU A 461 -16.24 -8.09 -32.33
C LEU A 461 -15.61 -9.25 -31.52
N GLU A 462 -14.59 -9.91 -32.08
CA GLU A 462 -13.84 -11.00 -31.45
C GLU A 462 -13.19 -10.60 -30.11
N ASN A 463 -12.91 -9.31 -29.90
CA ASN A 463 -12.33 -8.80 -28.66
C ASN A 463 -13.29 -8.87 -27.45
N CYS A 464 -14.58 -9.11 -27.70
CA CYS A 464 -15.64 -9.14 -26.68
C CYS A 464 -16.23 -10.54 -26.46
N ASN A 465 -15.52 -11.61 -26.82
CA ASN A 465 -15.96 -13.00 -26.59
C ASN A 465 -17.42 -13.29 -27.03
N PRO A 466 -17.81 -12.97 -28.28
CA PRO A 466 -19.20 -13.04 -28.73
C PRO A 466 -19.70 -14.48 -28.82
N PRO A 467 -20.93 -14.79 -28.37
CA PRO A 467 -21.50 -16.13 -28.52
C PRO A 467 -21.96 -16.39 -29.97
N PRO A 468 -21.98 -17.65 -30.44
CA PRO A 468 -22.42 -18.00 -31.79
C PRO A 468 -23.81 -17.49 -32.16
N GLU A 469 -24.72 -17.43 -31.19
CA GLU A 469 -26.09 -16.93 -31.37
C GLU A 469 -26.12 -15.46 -31.79
N LEU A 470 -25.24 -14.63 -31.22
CA LEU A 470 -25.12 -13.23 -31.60
C LEU A 470 -24.52 -13.11 -33.01
N ILE A 471 -23.48 -13.88 -33.31
CA ILE A 471 -22.84 -13.90 -34.64
C ILE A 471 -23.88 -14.26 -35.72
N HIS A 472 -24.70 -15.28 -35.48
CA HIS A 472 -25.76 -15.67 -36.40
C HIS A 472 -26.82 -14.58 -36.58
N ALA A 473 -27.27 -13.97 -35.49
CA ALA A 473 -28.28 -12.90 -35.54
C ALA A 473 -27.76 -11.67 -36.32
N LEU A 474 -26.49 -11.30 -36.15
CA LEU A 474 -25.85 -10.22 -36.91
C LEU A 474 -25.79 -10.54 -38.41
N GLN A 475 -25.42 -11.78 -38.76
CA GLN A 475 -25.37 -12.23 -40.15
C GLN A 475 -26.75 -12.26 -40.81
N GLU A 476 -27.79 -12.71 -40.10
CA GLU A 476 -29.18 -12.68 -40.57
C GLU A 476 -29.69 -11.26 -40.77
N ALA A 477 -29.26 -10.32 -39.91
CA ALA A 477 -29.55 -8.89 -40.05
C ALA A 477 -28.73 -8.22 -41.17
N GLY A 478 -27.83 -8.93 -41.84
CA GLY A 478 -26.99 -8.40 -42.92
C GLY A 478 -25.85 -7.50 -42.42
N VAL A 479 -25.46 -7.62 -41.15
CA VAL A 479 -24.33 -6.89 -40.56
C VAL A 479 -23.02 -7.60 -40.89
N GLU A 480 -22.08 -6.87 -41.50
CA GLU A 480 -20.73 -7.34 -41.79
C GLU A 480 -19.90 -7.41 -40.50
N ILE A 481 -19.26 -8.55 -40.22
CA ILE A 481 -18.36 -8.73 -39.07
C ILE A 481 -16.93 -8.84 -39.61
N ILE A 482 -16.07 -7.92 -39.19
CA ILE A 482 -14.67 -7.81 -39.63
C ILE A 482 -13.76 -7.91 -38.41
N ALA A 483 -12.68 -8.66 -38.51
CA ALA A 483 -11.66 -8.71 -37.47
C ALA A 483 -10.86 -7.39 -37.40
N GLN A 484 -10.41 -6.99 -36.23
CA GLN A 484 -9.49 -5.86 -36.07
C GLN A 484 -8.15 -6.21 -36.74
N GLU A 485 -7.61 -5.30 -37.56
CA GLU A 485 -6.33 -5.48 -38.27
C GLU A 485 -5.10 -5.29 -37.38
#